data_AF-A0A9P4NF84-F1
#
_entry.id   AF-A0A9P4NF84-F1
#
_cell.length_a   1.000
_cell.length_b   1.000
_cell.length_c   1.000
_cell.angle_alpha   90.00
_cell.angle_beta   90.00
_cell.angle_gamma   90.00
#
_symmetry.space_group_name_H-M   'P 1'
#
loop_
_entity.id
_entity.type
_entity.pdbx_description
1 polymer ?
#
loop_
_entity_poly.entity_id
_entity_poly.type
_entity_poly.pdbx_seq_one_letter_code
_entity_poly.pdbx_strand_id
1 'polypeptide(L)'
;MSTLITDFYKLPEASCTTLEDADLLSDGNKIKSVSYHPSPATSSPKPTTLVFSPGRSSKVTDLYNASFLAGYGKVSSIVAFSPSAAKQKSIVNRVSIFRAMLTQPHLQDVVAFGGHSFGAKAAIRGTYFSPVKRIVCFAYVLHRDMDVESRVLDFINLDEKTEVLFLIGEEDATCTLSILTRVRSMMKAKTWYVRLEGMSHHMNHRKWDQTARNAVCSFAGYIAAKWVTQGSDDELTEACINWDEGPKKIVWGGWQAPKPKAAGEGLGCLFPGWKESVCTEIVECTSNKKRRLE
;
A
#
# COMPACT_ATOMS: atom_id res chain seq x y z
N MET A 1 -3.83 -16.85 22.34
CA MET A 1 -4.24 -15.79 21.39
C MET A 1 -3.01 -14.95 21.13
N SER A 2 -2.67 -14.65 19.87
CA SER A 2 -1.47 -13.83 19.57
C SER A 2 -1.58 -12.47 20.27
N THR A 3 -0.49 -12.01 20.90
CA THR A 3 -0.41 -10.73 21.62
C THR A 3 -0.87 -9.54 20.76
N LEU A 4 -0.60 -9.59 19.45
CA LEU A 4 -1.02 -8.57 18.48
C LEU A 4 -2.53 -8.38 18.38
N ILE A 5 -3.32 -9.47 18.44
CA ILE A 5 -4.79 -9.37 18.37
C ILE A 5 -5.30 -8.72 19.66
N THR A 6 -4.78 -9.15 20.81
CA THR A 6 -5.16 -8.58 22.10
C THR A 6 -4.80 -7.10 22.18
N ASP A 7 -3.63 -6.70 21.68
CA ASP A 7 -3.21 -5.30 21.62
C ASP A 7 -4.13 -4.48 20.73
N PHE A 8 -4.48 -4.99 19.55
CA PHE A 8 -5.39 -4.31 18.61
C PHE A 8 -6.75 -3.98 19.24
N TYR A 9 -7.36 -4.92 19.98
CA TYR A 9 -8.66 -4.71 20.63
C TYR A 9 -8.58 -3.82 21.88
N LYS A 10 -7.39 -3.65 22.48
CA LYS A 10 -7.17 -2.74 23.61
C LYS A 10 -6.93 -1.30 23.18
N LEU A 11 -6.47 -1.08 21.94
CA LEU A 11 -6.23 0.27 21.45
C LEU A 11 -7.55 1.01 21.22
N PRO A 12 -7.63 2.28 21.65
CA PRO A 12 -8.80 3.10 21.37
C PRO A 12 -8.96 3.31 19.87
N GLU A 13 -10.18 3.69 19.47
CA GLU A 13 -10.44 4.06 18.08
C GLU A 13 -9.64 5.29 17.68
N ALA A 14 -9.15 5.29 16.44
CA ALA A 14 -8.43 6.42 15.89
C ALA A 14 -9.35 7.64 15.78
N SER A 15 -8.82 8.81 16.08
CA SER A 15 -9.48 10.08 15.77
C SER A 15 -9.30 10.39 14.28
N CYS A 16 -10.36 10.87 13.64
CA CYS A 16 -10.36 11.25 12.23
C CYS A 16 -10.65 12.74 12.11
N THR A 17 -9.80 13.44 11.37
CA THR A 17 -9.94 14.87 11.09
C THR A 17 -9.95 15.09 9.58
N THR A 18 -10.99 15.75 9.08
CA THR A 18 -11.00 16.24 7.69
C THR A 18 -10.04 17.42 7.60
N LEU A 19 -9.10 17.36 6.66
CA LEU A 19 -8.21 18.47 6.39
C LEU A 19 -8.80 19.27 5.23
N GLU A 20 -9.24 20.48 5.51
CA GLU A 20 -9.67 21.41 4.48
C GLU A 20 -8.44 22.10 3.87
N ASP A 21 -8.22 21.79 2.59
CA ASP A 21 -7.53 22.61 1.60
C ASP A 21 -6.20 23.26 1.98
N ALA A 22 -5.12 22.49 1.84
CA ALA A 22 -3.87 23.07 1.36
C ALA A 22 -3.87 23.07 -0.18
N ASP A 23 -3.49 24.18 -0.78
CA ASP A 23 -3.14 24.31 -2.20
C ASP A 23 -1.84 23.52 -2.47
N LEU A 24 -1.90 22.19 -2.37
CA LEU A 24 -0.72 21.34 -2.53
C LEU A 24 -0.26 21.24 -4.00
N LEU A 25 -1.09 21.70 -4.93
CA LEU A 25 -0.74 21.73 -6.36
C LEU A 25 -0.70 23.17 -6.85
N SER A 26 0.31 23.45 -7.66
CA SER A 26 0.55 24.76 -8.31
C SER A 26 -0.58 25.24 -9.21
N ASP A 27 -1.62 24.42 -9.42
CA ASP A 27 -2.77 24.71 -10.27
C ASP A 27 -4.02 25.13 -9.48
N GLY A 28 -3.89 25.41 -8.18
CA GLY A 28 -4.96 25.93 -7.33
C GLY A 28 -6.11 24.94 -7.08
N ASN A 29 -5.91 23.65 -7.37
CA ASN A 29 -6.92 22.64 -7.09
C ASN A 29 -6.80 22.12 -5.66
N LYS A 30 -7.86 22.37 -4.91
CA LYS A 30 -8.17 21.80 -3.60
C LYS A 30 -8.12 20.27 -3.62
N ILE A 31 -7.32 19.68 -2.73
CA ILE A 31 -7.22 18.23 -2.53
C ILE A 31 -7.95 17.87 -1.26
N LYS A 32 -8.98 17.04 -1.41
CA LYS A 32 -9.68 16.47 -0.27
C LYS A 32 -8.76 15.48 0.43
N SER A 33 -8.48 15.74 1.70
CA SER A 33 -7.69 14.82 2.53
C SER A 33 -8.31 14.61 3.90
N VAL A 34 -8.03 13.45 4.46
CA VAL A 34 -8.43 13.07 5.82
C VAL A 34 -7.19 12.58 6.54
N SER A 35 -7.09 12.89 7.82
CA SER A 35 -6.03 12.42 8.71
C SER A 35 -6.63 11.52 9.77
N TYR A 36 -6.02 10.36 9.97
CA TYR A 36 -6.31 9.49 11.12
C TYR A 36 -5.09 9.49 12.04
N HIS A 37 -5.32 9.58 13.35
CA HIS A 37 -4.26 9.58 14.35
C HIS A 37 -4.70 8.85 15.64
N PRO A 38 -3.74 8.38 16.46
CA PRO A 38 -4.06 7.68 17.70
C PRO A 38 -4.87 8.56 18.67
N SER A 39 -5.78 7.92 19.40
CA SER A 39 -6.59 8.53 20.47
C SER A 39 -6.12 8.05 21.87
N PRO A 40 -6.35 8.80 22.96
CA PRO A 40 -6.48 10.25 22.94
C PRO A 40 -5.23 10.85 22.29
N ALA A 41 -5.34 12.05 21.70
CA ALA A 41 -4.16 12.77 21.27
C ALA A 41 -3.24 12.87 22.50
N THR A 42 -2.15 12.10 22.50
CA THR A 42 -1.09 12.24 23.49
C THR A 42 -0.64 13.70 23.48
N SER A 43 -0.10 14.21 24.59
CA SER A 43 0.31 15.62 24.70
C SER A 43 1.28 16.08 23.60
N SER A 44 1.94 15.15 22.90
CA SER A 44 2.56 15.37 21.59
C SER A 44 1.81 14.63 20.47
N PRO A 45 1.50 15.29 19.34
CA PRO A 45 0.96 14.63 18.15
C PRO A 45 1.96 13.59 17.65
N LYS A 46 1.51 12.36 17.35
CA LYS A 46 2.39 11.39 16.69
C LYS A 46 2.68 11.84 15.25
N PRO A 47 3.93 11.67 14.77
CA PRO A 47 4.31 12.01 13.41
C PRO A 47 3.47 11.26 12.37
N THR A 48 3.16 11.93 11.26
CA THR A 48 2.51 11.29 10.10
C THR A 48 3.53 10.44 9.36
N THR A 49 3.35 9.12 9.39
CA THR A 49 4.34 8.18 8.83
C THR A 49 3.95 7.68 7.45
N LEU A 50 2.68 7.79 7.08
CA LEU A 50 2.14 7.29 5.81
C LEU A 50 1.27 8.33 5.10
N VAL A 51 1.55 8.54 3.82
CA VAL A 51 0.62 9.18 2.88
C VAL A 51 -0.08 8.10 2.07
N PHE A 52 -1.41 8.16 1.95
CA PHE A 52 -2.24 7.14 1.33
C PHE A 52 -3.14 7.68 0.22
N SER A 53 -3.35 6.89 -0.84
CA SER A 53 -4.29 7.23 -1.91
C SER A 53 -5.26 6.07 -2.22
N PRO A 54 -6.58 6.30 -2.32
CA PRO A 54 -7.54 5.25 -2.65
C PRO A 54 -7.49 4.88 -4.14
N GLY A 55 -8.27 3.88 -4.55
CA GLY A 55 -8.39 3.44 -5.95
C GLY A 55 -8.86 4.51 -6.96
N ARG A 56 -8.86 4.15 -8.25
CA ARG A 56 -9.09 5.06 -9.40
C ARG A 56 -10.40 5.85 -9.32
N SER A 57 -11.42 5.24 -8.73
CA SER A 57 -12.76 5.81 -8.56
C SER A 57 -13.28 5.62 -7.13
N SER A 58 -12.37 5.25 -6.23
CA SER A 58 -12.68 5.03 -4.83
C SER A 58 -12.43 6.31 -4.03
N LYS A 59 -13.18 6.49 -2.96
CA LYS A 59 -13.01 7.59 -2.01
C LYS A 59 -12.28 7.10 -0.76
N VAL A 60 -11.63 8.03 -0.05
CA VAL A 60 -11.10 7.75 1.29
C VAL A 60 -12.20 7.32 2.27
N THR A 61 -13.44 7.74 2.05
CA THR A 61 -14.62 7.37 2.84
C THR A 61 -15.25 6.03 2.45
N ASP A 62 -14.77 5.38 1.39
CA ASP A 62 -15.26 4.04 1.05
C ASP A 62 -14.91 3.09 2.18
N LEU A 63 -15.86 2.21 2.53
CA LEU A 63 -15.84 1.43 3.75
C LEU A 63 -14.49 0.74 4.06
N TYR A 64 -13.90 0.06 3.08
CA TYR A 64 -12.64 -0.68 3.24
C TYR A 64 -11.43 0.26 3.38
N ASN A 65 -11.43 1.41 2.69
CA ASN A 65 -10.41 2.44 2.84
C ASN A 65 -10.54 3.07 4.23
N ALA A 66 -11.73 3.55 4.61
CA ALA A 66 -11.96 4.15 5.91
C ALA A 66 -11.61 3.19 7.06
N SER A 67 -11.98 1.91 6.95
CA SER A 67 -11.62 0.89 7.94
C SER A 67 -10.11 0.69 8.03
N PHE A 68 -9.42 0.55 6.89
CA PHE A 68 -7.95 0.44 6.85
C PHE A 68 -7.27 1.67 7.46
N LEU A 69 -7.69 2.87 7.09
CA LEU A 69 -7.13 4.13 7.61
C LEU A 69 -7.35 4.26 9.12
N ALA A 70 -8.55 3.92 9.61
CA ALA A 70 -8.85 3.91 11.04
C ALA A 70 -7.97 2.93 11.81
N GLY A 71 -7.81 1.71 11.28
CA GLY A 71 -6.94 0.70 11.87
C GLY A 71 -5.47 1.11 11.93
N TYR A 72 -4.97 1.74 10.86
CA TYR A 72 -3.62 2.32 10.84
C TYR A 72 -3.47 3.42 11.88
N GLY A 73 -4.47 4.31 11.93
CA GLY A 73 -4.58 5.43 12.86
C GLY A 73 -4.52 5.03 14.34
N LYS A 74 -4.81 3.78 14.70
CA LYS A 74 -4.67 3.31 16.09
C LYS A 74 -3.22 3.30 16.58
N VAL A 75 -2.24 3.22 15.66
CA VAL A 75 -0.81 3.07 15.98
C VAL A 75 -0.02 4.33 15.63
N SER A 76 -0.25 4.88 14.44
CA SER A 76 0.50 6.03 13.90
C SER A 76 -0.39 6.90 13.02
N SER A 77 0.02 8.16 12.82
CA SER A 77 -0.76 9.11 12.02
C SER A 77 -0.60 8.81 10.53
N ILE A 78 -1.70 8.94 9.78
CA ILE A 78 -1.79 8.69 8.34
C ILE A 78 -2.63 9.78 7.68
N VAL A 79 -2.14 10.31 6.57
CA VAL A 79 -2.89 11.27 5.73
C VAL A 79 -3.30 10.58 4.44
N ALA A 80 -4.59 10.53 4.18
CA ALA A 80 -5.14 9.98 2.95
C ALA A 80 -5.73 11.09 2.09
N PHE A 81 -5.46 11.07 0.79
CA PHE A 81 -5.96 12.08 -0.14
C PHE A 81 -6.74 11.47 -1.30
N SER A 82 -7.76 12.19 -1.77
CA SER A 82 -8.49 11.90 -3.01
C SER A 82 -8.28 13.04 -4.00
N PRO A 83 -7.74 12.78 -5.20
CA PRO A 83 -7.70 13.80 -6.24
C PRO A 83 -9.11 14.27 -6.62
N SER A 84 -9.22 15.44 -7.25
CA SER A 84 -10.49 15.91 -7.80
C SER A 84 -11.09 14.92 -8.80
N ALA A 85 -12.41 14.97 -9.00
CA ALA A 85 -13.13 14.07 -9.91
C ALA A 85 -12.56 14.07 -11.34
N ALA A 86 -12.08 15.22 -11.82
CA ALA A 86 -11.45 15.37 -13.13
C ALA A 86 -10.07 14.66 -13.22
N LYS A 87 -9.33 14.60 -12.11
CA LYS A 87 -7.95 14.08 -12.07
C LYS A 87 -7.81 12.73 -11.37
N GLN A 88 -8.88 12.16 -10.80
CA GLN A 88 -8.84 10.90 -10.06
C GLN A 88 -8.29 9.71 -10.86
N LYS A 89 -8.41 9.76 -12.19
CA LYS A 89 -7.91 8.70 -13.10
C LYS A 89 -6.46 8.90 -13.57
N SER A 90 -5.85 10.06 -13.28
CA SER A 90 -4.50 10.39 -13.72
C SER A 90 -3.45 9.85 -12.75
N ILE A 91 -2.64 8.90 -13.21
CA ILE A 91 -1.52 8.37 -12.45
C ILE A 91 -0.48 9.46 -12.16
N VAL A 92 -0.19 10.30 -13.16
CA VAL A 92 0.79 11.40 -13.08
C VAL A 92 0.38 12.40 -12.00
N ASN A 93 -0.91 12.75 -11.95
CA ASN A 93 -1.42 13.68 -10.94
C ASN A 93 -1.33 13.08 -9.52
N ARG A 94 -1.60 11.79 -9.34
CA ARG A 94 -1.47 11.16 -8.02
C ARG A 94 -0.02 11.12 -7.57
N VAL A 95 0.90 10.81 -8.48
CA VAL A 95 2.35 10.83 -8.24
C VAL A 95 2.83 12.23 -7.83
N SER A 96 2.36 13.28 -8.51
CA SER A 96 2.72 14.66 -8.14
C SER A 96 2.20 15.04 -6.76
N ILE A 97 0.98 14.61 -6.39
CA ILE A 97 0.43 14.84 -5.04
C ILE A 97 1.28 14.16 -3.96
N PHE A 98 1.67 12.89 -4.16
CA PHE A 98 2.55 12.20 -3.19
C PHE A 98 3.84 12.99 -2.93
N ARG A 99 4.47 13.51 -3.99
CA ARG A 99 5.70 14.28 -3.87
C ARG A 99 5.47 15.65 -3.23
N ALA A 100 4.38 16.33 -3.59
CA ALA A 100 4.01 17.62 -3.00
C ALA A 100 3.66 17.51 -1.50
N MET A 101 3.13 16.37 -1.06
CA MET A 101 2.90 16.12 0.37
C MET A 101 4.20 16.12 1.18
N LEU A 102 5.33 15.65 0.61
CA LEU A 102 6.62 15.66 1.31
C LEU A 102 7.20 17.06 1.50
N THR A 103 6.74 18.06 0.74
CA THR A 103 7.19 19.45 0.92
C THR A 103 6.42 20.16 2.03
N GLN A 104 5.41 19.52 2.62
CA GLN A 104 4.61 20.12 3.68
C GLN A 104 5.34 20.05 5.03
N PRO A 105 5.42 21.15 5.80
CA PRO A 105 6.13 21.15 7.08
C PRO A 105 5.60 20.13 8.10
N HIS A 106 4.31 19.81 8.08
CA HIS A 106 3.67 18.87 9.00
C HIS A 106 3.77 17.40 8.54
N LEU A 107 4.42 17.13 7.39
CA LEU A 107 4.57 15.80 6.78
C LEU A 107 6.06 15.42 6.60
N GLN A 108 6.97 16.06 7.32
CA GLN A 108 8.41 15.76 7.23
C GLN A 108 8.78 14.36 7.74
N ASP A 109 7.94 13.77 8.60
CA ASP A 109 8.14 12.43 9.15
C ASP A 109 7.55 11.30 8.30
N VAL A 110 7.09 11.62 7.08
CA VAL A 110 6.54 10.61 6.16
C VAL A 110 7.67 9.69 5.70
N VAL A 111 7.61 8.45 6.16
CA VAL A 111 8.57 7.39 5.82
C VAL A 111 8.00 6.38 4.83
N ALA A 112 6.68 6.40 4.59
CA ALA A 112 6.00 5.46 3.72
C ALA A 112 4.98 6.14 2.79
N PHE A 113 4.82 5.57 1.60
CA PHE A 113 3.70 5.83 0.69
C PHE A 113 2.85 4.59 0.57
N GLY A 114 1.55 4.75 0.37
CA GLY A 114 0.66 3.62 0.21
C GLY A 114 -0.59 3.94 -0.55
N GLY A 115 -1.36 2.91 -0.86
CA GLY A 115 -2.65 3.12 -1.48
C GLY A 115 -3.43 1.84 -1.70
N HIS A 116 -4.68 2.02 -2.15
CA HIS A 116 -5.55 0.95 -2.60
C HIS A 116 -5.52 0.84 -4.13
N SER A 117 -5.29 -0.36 -4.68
CA SER A 117 -5.40 -0.62 -6.13
C SER A 117 -4.62 0.37 -6.99
N PHE A 118 -5.29 1.21 -7.78
CA PHE A 118 -4.66 2.26 -8.58
C PHE A 118 -3.87 3.29 -7.75
N GLY A 119 -4.28 3.54 -6.51
CA GLY A 119 -3.55 4.38 -5.57
C GLY A 119 -2.22 3.76 -5.13
N ALA A 120 -2.15 2.43 -4.98
CA ALA A 120 -0.90 1.72 -4.72
C ALA A 120 0.08 1.84 -5.89
N LYS A 121 -0.41 1.77 -7.14
CA LYS A 121 0.40 2.06 -8.35
C LYS A 121 0.96 3.48 -8.32
N ALA A 122 0.16 4.46 -7.91
CA ALA A 122 0.62 5.83 -7.76
C ALA A 122 1.67 5.98 -6.64
N ALA A 123 1.48 5.28 -5.51
CA ALA A 123 2.41 5.30 -4.38
C ALA A 123 3.80 4.80 -4.80
N ILE A 124 3.86 3.64 -5.49
CA ILE A 124 5.11 3.08 -6.02
C ILE A 124 5.83 4.09 -6.91
N ARG A 125 5.15 4.63 -7.92
CA ARG A 125 5.75 5.63 -8.82
C ARG A 125 6.09 6.95 -8.11
N GLY A 126 5.37 7.26 -7.03
CA GLY A 126 5.66 8.38 -6.13
C GLY A 126 7.01 8.25 -5.45
N THR A 127 7.44 7.02 -5.13
CA THR A 127 8.75 6.75 -4.52
C THR A 127 9.92 6.95 -5.49
N TYR A 128 9.68 6.90 -6.80
CA TYR A 128 10.71 7.23 -7.76
C TYR A 128 11.13 8.68 -7.54
N PHE A 129 12.41 8.90 -7.22
CA PHE A 129 12.97 10.21 -6.90
C PHE A 129 12.45 10.87 -5.61
N SER A 130 11.92 10.08 -4.66
CA SER A 130 11.63 10.57 -3.31
C SER A 130 12.54 9.88 -2.27
N PRO A 131 12.70 10.47 -1.07
CA PRO A 131 13.41 9.82 0.02
C PRO A 131 12.61 8.66 0.65
N VAL A 132 11.34 8.50 0.31
CA VAL A 132 10.47 7.45 0.86
C VAL A 132 10.84 6.10 0.29
N LYS A 133 11.16 5.14 1.17
CA LYS A 133 11.59 3.78 0.82
C LYS A 133 10.66 2.67 1.33
N ARG A 134 9.56 3.01 2.00
CA ARG A 134 8.53 2.04 2.39
C ARG A 134 7.26 2.21 1.57
N ILE A 135 6.73 1.11 1.06
CA ILE A 135 5.53 1.10 0.22
C ILE A 135 4.49 0.15 0.81
N VAL A 136 3.27 0.64 1.02
CA VAL A 136 2.11 -0.18 1.43
C VAL A 136 1.14 -0.36 0.26
N CYS A 137 1.05 -1.58 -0.25
CA CYS A 137 0.20 -1.98 -1.36
C CYS A 137 -1.06 -2.69 -0.86
N PHE A 138 -2.16 -1.95 -0.68
CA PHE A 138 -3.46 -2.53 -0.34
C PHE A 138 -4.22 -2.91 -1.61
N ALA A 139 -4.50 -4.20 -1.82
CA ALA A 139 -5.16 -4.72 -3.02
C ALA A 139 -4.56 -4.20 -4.35
N TYR A 140 -3.24 -4.35 -4.55
CA TYR A 140 -2.60 -3.92 -5.80
C TYR A 140 -3.11 -4.73 -7.00
N VAL A 141 -3.20 -4.11 -8.17
CA VAL A 141 -3.62 -4.77 -9.43
C VAL A 141 -2.37 -5.18 -10.22
N LEU A 142 -1.96 -6.45 -10.17
CA LEU A 142 -0.83 -6.97 -10.96
C LEU A 142 -1.22 -7.29 -12.40
N HIS A 143 -2.38 -7.88 -12.61
CA HIS A 143 -2.85 -8.25 -13.93
C HIS A 143 -4.29 -7.81 -14.10
N ARG A 144 -4.45 -6.80 -14.97
CA ARG A 144 -5.73 -6.35 -15.49
C ARG A 144 -5.42 -5.73 -16.85
N ASP A 145 -6.10 -6.24 -17.88
CA ASP A 145 -5.88 -5.87 -19.27
C ASP A 145 -4.49 -6.31 -19.81
N MET A 146 -4.12 -5.83 -21.00
CA MET A 146 -2.86 -6.17 -21.71
C MET A 146 -1.59 -5.53 -21.10
N ASP A 147 -1.70 -4.82 -19.99
CA ASP A 147 -0.63 -3.96 -19.44
C ASP A 147 0.00 -4.56 -18.16
N VAL A 148 0.16 -5.88 -18.14
CA VAL A 148 0.79 -6.61 -17.01
C VAL A 148 2.28 -6.27 -16.94
N GLU A 149 2.93 -6.12 -18.08
CA GLU A 149 4.34 -5.74 -18.20
C GLU A 149 4.66 -4.45 -17.44
N SER A 150 3.96 -3.34 -17.69
CA SER A 150 4.28 -2.08 -17.01
C SER A 150 4.04 -2.14 -15.49
N ARG A 151 3.13 -3.00 -15.02
CA ARG A 151 2.84 -3.19 -13.60
C ARG A 151 3.92 -4.02 -12.92
N VAL A 152 4.44 -5.05 -13.59
CA VAL A 152 5.59 -5.81 -13.09
C VAL A 152 6.83 -4.92 -13.08
N LEU A 153 7.06 -4.14 -14.14
CA LEU A 153 8.18 -3.19 -14.21
C LEU A 153 8.13 -2.15 -13.08
N ASP A 154 6.94 -1.75 -12.62
CA ASP A 154 6.82 -0.84 -11.47
C ASP A 154 7.46 -1.43 -10.19
N PHE A 155 7.52 -2.76 -10.05
CA PHE A 155 8.18 -3.42 -8.91
C PHE A 155 9.63 -3.80 -9.17
N ILE A 156 9.95 -4.29 -10.38
CA ILE A 156 11.31 -4.74 -10.72
C ILE A 156 12.30 -3.58 -10.70
N ASN A 157 11.84 -2.36 -11.00
CA ASN A 157 12.67 -1.17 -10.98
C ASN A 157 12.90 -0.58 -9.58
N LEU A 158 12.29 -1.14 -8.52
CA LEU A 158 12.57 -0.70 -7.16
C LEU A 158 13.96 -1.14 -6.72
N ASP A 159 14.66 -0.25 -6.02
CA ASP A 159 16.00 -0.53 -5.50
C ASP A 159 15.96 -1.49 -4.29
N GLU A 160 17.11 -2.06 -3.95
CA GLU A 160 17.28 -2.99 -2.84
C GLU A 160 17.02 -2.38 -1.44
N LYS A 161 17.04 -1.05 -1.35
CA LYS A 161 16.77 -0.30 -0.11
C LYS A 161 15.27 -0.09 0.10
N THR A 162 14.46 -0.39 -0.92
CA THR A 162 13.01 -0.25 -0.87
C THR A 162 12.39 -1.48 -0.22
N GLU A 163 11.38 -1.24 0.62
CA GLU A 163 10.61 -2.24 1.34
C GLU A 163 9.14 -2.14 0.91
N VAL A 164 8.52 -3.28 0.60
CA VAL A 164 7.14 -3.33 0.09
C VAL A 164 6.30 -4.29 0.91
N LEU A 165 5.19 -3.80 1.46
CA LEU A 165 4.16 -4.60 2.12
C LEU A 165 2.96 -4.79 1.19
N PHE A 166 2.67 -6.03 0.82
CA PHE A 166 1.48 -6.41 0.07
C PHE A 166 0.37 -6.88 1.02
N LEU A 167 -0.82 -6.27 0.94
CA LEU A 167 -2.02 -6.69 1.66
C LEU A 167 -3.07 -7.06 0.61
N ILE A 168 -3.16 -8.35 0.26
CA ILE A 168 -3.93 -8.81 -0.91
C ILE A 168 -4.99 -9.81 -0.47
N GLY A 169 -6.20 -9.64 -1.00
CA GLY A 169 -7.27 -10.61 -0.83
C GLY A 169 -6.95 -11.91 -1.54
N GLU A 170 -7.20 -13.04 -0.88
CA GLU A 170 -6.95 -14.37 -1.45
C GLU A 170 -7.72 -14.63 -2.75
N GLU A 171 -8.95 -14.13 -2.85
CA GLU A 171 -9.81 -14.22 -4.04
C GLU A 171 -9.63 -13.00 -4.98
N ASP A 172 -8.55 -12.22 -4.86
CA ASP A 172 -8.26 -11.10 -5.76
C ASP A 172 -7.81 -11.61 -7.14
N ALA A 173 -8.78 -11.74 -8.05
CA ALA A 173 -8.55 -12.13 -9.44
C ALA A 173 -7.67 -11.15 -10.23
N THR A 174 -7.34 -9.97 -9.70
CA THR A 174 -6.43 -9.02 -10.35
C THR A 174 -4.99 -9.10 -9.82
N CYS A 175 -4.77 -9.91 -8.79
CA CYS A 175 -3.48 -10.11 -8.14
C CYS A 175 -3.42 -11.49 -7.48
N THR A 176 -3.35 -12.53 -8.31
CA THR A 176 -3.33 -13.90 -7.82
C THR A 176 -2.02 -14.17 -7.07
N LEU A 177 -2.08 -15.06 -6.09
CA LEU A 177 -0.91 -15.44 -5.28
C LEU A 177 0.25 -15.97 -6.14
N SER A 178 -0.05 -16.74 -7.19
CA SER A 178 0.98 -17.28 -8.08
C SER A 178 1.77 -16.17 -8.80
N ILE A 179 1.06 -15.19 -9.37
CA ILE A 179 1.68 -14.04 -10.06
C ILE A 179 2.44 -13.19 -9.05
N LEU A 180 1.84 -12.89 -7.88
CA LEU A 180 2.50 -12.09 -6.85
C LEU A 180 3.77 -12.75 -6.33
N THR A 181 3.73 -14.06 -6.03
CA THR A 181 4.90 -14.83 -5.58
C THR A 181 6.03 -14.73 -6.59
N ARG A 182 5.69 -14.87 -7.88
CA ARG A 182 6.67 -14.75 -8.96
C ARG A 182 7.27 -13.35 -9.03
N VAL A 183 6.45 -12.30 -9.00
CA VAL A 183 6.93 -10.90 -8.99
C VAL A 183 7.84 -10.64 -7.80
N ARG A 184 7.43 -11.03 -6.58
CA ARG A 184 8.23 -10.90 -5.36
C ARG A 184 9.58 -11.60 -5.45
N SER A 185 9.64 -12.76 -6.12
CA SER A 185 10.89 -13.50 -6.33
C SER A 185 11.89 -12.79 -7.25
N MET A 186 11.41 -11.90 -8.12
CA MET A 186 12.23 -11.12 -9.07
C MET A 186 12.59 -9.72 -8.53
N MET A 187 11.92 -9.25 -7.48
CA MET A 187 12.16 -7.94 -6.89
C MET A 187 13.49 -7.89 -6.12
N LYS A 188 14.28 -6.85 -6.40
CA LYS A 188 15.45 -6.47 -5.58
C LYS A 188 15.02 -5.95 -4.21
N ALA A 189 13.93 -5.18 -4.19
CA ALA A 189 13.30 -4.71 -2.97
C ALA A 189 12.94 -5.86 -2.01
N LYS A 190 12.96 -5.57 -0.71
CA LYS A 190 12.45 -6.48 0.32
C LYS A 190 10.92 -6.48 0.29
N THR A 191 10.31 -7.66 0.49
CA THR A 191 8.85 -7.81 0.33
C THR A 191 8.22 -8.61 1.44
N TRP A 192 7.14 -8.08 1.99
CA TRP A 192 6.23 -8.75 2.93
C TRP A 192 4.86 -8.92 2.29
N TYR A 193 4.15 -9.98 2.66
CA TYR A 193 2.86 -10.32 2.13
C TYR A 193 1.91 -10.74 3.25
N VAL A 194 0.73 -10.14 3.28
CA VAL A 194 -0.36 -10.53 4.15
C VAL A 194 -1.54 -10.92 3.27
N ARG A 195 -1.94 -12.19 3.38
CA ARG A 195 -3.13 -12.75 2.76
C ARG A 195 -4.36 -12.39 3.58
N LEU A 196 -5.36 -11.77 2.95
CA LEU A 196 -6.67 -11.54 3.55
C LEU A 196 -7.59 -12.67 3.08
N GLU A 197 -7.81 -13.68 3.92
CA GLU A 197 -8.44 -14.95 3.53
C GLU A 197 -9.87 -14.75 3.02
N GLY A 198 -10.18 -15.38 1.88
CA GLY A 198 -11.46 -15.27 1.16
C GLY A 198 -11.82 -13.87 0.63
N MET A 199 -10.99 -12.84 0.81
CA MET A 199 -11.33 -11.48 0.35
C MET A 199 -11.03 -11.29 -1.14
N SER A 200 -11.90 -10.56 -1.83
CA SER A 200 -11.73 -10.13 -3.23
C SER A 200 -11.02 -8.77 -3.34
N HIS A 201 -10.75 -8.30 -4.56
CA HIS A 201 -10.10 -7.00 -4.84
C HIS A 201 -10.76 -5.78 -4.15
N HIS A 202 -12.09 -5.79 -4.07
CA HIS A 202 -12.88 -4.71 -3.44
C HIS A 202 -13.09 -4.96 -1.94
N MET A 203 -12.30 -5.84 -1.35
CA MET A 203 -12.38 -6.22 0.06
C MET A 203 -13.77 -6.77 0.45
N ASN A 204 -14.43 -7.44 -0.49
CA ASN A 204 -15.67 -8.18 -0.25
C ASN A 204 -15.36 -9.66 -0.01
N HIS A 205 -16.22 -10.31 0.77
CA HIS A 205 -16.19 -11.74 1.02
C HIS A 205 -17.63 -12.28 0.87
N ARG A 206 -17.80 -13.48 0.30
CA ARG A 206 -19.12 -14.01 -0.07
C ARG A 206 -20.05 -14.28 1.11
N LYS A 207 -19.48 -14.61 2.27
CA LYS A 207 -20.21 -15.02 3.48
C LYS A 207 -20.14 -14.04 4.64
N TRP A 208 -19.21 -13.08 4.59
CA TRP A 208 -18.98 -12.19 5.72
C TRP A 208 -19.91 -10.99 5.64
N ASP A 209 -20.41 -10.58 6.80
CA ASP A 209 -21.18 -9.36 6.92
C ASP A 209 -20.27 -8.10 6.82
N GLN A 210 -20.86 -6.93 7.05
CA GLN A 210 -20.10 -5.68 7.07
C GLN A 210 -19.14 -5.57 8.25
N THR A 211 -19.51 -6.11 9.42
CA THR A 211 -18.71 -6.07 10.65
C THR A 211 -17.40 -6.82 10.47
N ALA A 212 -17.47 -8.04 9.95
CA ALA A 212 -16.32 -8.88 9.66
C ALA A 212 -15.38 -8.22 8.63
N ARG A 213 -15.92 -7.69 7.53
CA ARG A 213 -15.13 -6.97 6.51
C ARG A 213 -14.43 -5.74 7.08
N ASN A 214 -15.12 -4.96 7.90
CA ASN A 214 -14.53 -3.78 8.56
C ASN A 214 -13.43 -4.17 9.52
N ALA A 215 -13.66 -5.19 10.35
CA ALA A 215 -12.69 -5.67 11.32
C ALA A 215 -11.41 -6.15 10.63
N VAL A 216 -11.52 -6.92 9.56
CA VAL A 216 -10.36 -7.41 8.80
C VAL A 216 -9.62 -6.27 8.11
N CYS A 217 -10.32 -5.33 7.47
CA CYS A 217 -9.67 -4.16 6.84
C CYS A 217 -8.98 -3.27 7.89
N SER A 218 -9.62 -3.05 9.04
CA SER A 218 -9.03 -2.30 10.16
C SER A 218 -7.80 -3.00 10.72
N PHE A 219 -7.85 -4.31 10.91
CA PHE A 219 -6.69 -5.06 11.35
C PHE A 219 -5.55 -5.04 10.32
N ALA A 220 -5.86 -5.08 9.02
CA ALA A 220 -4.85 -4.93 7.96
C ALA A 220 -4.17 -3.54 8.04
N GLY A 221 -4.93 -2.49 8.33
CA GLY A 221 -4.40 -1.14 8.61
C GLY A 221 -3.47 -1.11 9.82
N TYR A 222 -3.88 -1.76 10.91
CA TYR A 222 -3.07 -1.90 12.12
C TYR A 222 -1.74 -2.63 11.85
N ILE A 223 -1.77 -3.74 11.11
CA ILE A 223 -0.56 -4.48 10.71
C ILE A 223 0.35 -3.61 9.83
N ALA A 224 -0.21 -2.85 8.89
CA ALA A 224 0.57 -1.92 8.08
C ALA A 224 1.26 -0.85 8.95
N ALA A 225 0.57 -0.27 9.92
CA ALA A 225 1.16 0.74 10.81
C ALA A 225 2.28 0.16 11.68
N LYS A 226 2.09 -1.06 12.19
CA LYS A 226 3.12 -1.79 12.92
C LYS A 226 4.35 -2.04 12.05
N TRP A 227 4.14 -2.53 10.82
CA TRP A 227 5.22 -2.75 9.85
C TRP A 227 5.97 -1.45 9.53
N VAL A 228 5.26 -0.35 9.26
CA VAL A 228 5.88 0.95 8.94
C VAL A 228 6.65 1.54 10.12
N THR A 229 6.16 1.40 11.36
CA THR A 229 6.73 2.11 12.52
C THR A 229 7.67 1.28 13.39
N GLN A 230 7.50 -0.03 13.41
CA GLN A 230 8.27 -0.94 14.25
C GLN A 230 9.25 -1.80 13.45
N GLY A 231 9.17 -1.71 12.11
CA GLY A 231 9.93 -2.57 11.20
C GLY A 231 9.30 -3.96 11.08
N SER A 232 10.06 -4.86 10.50
CA SER A 232 9.63 -6.21 10.19
C SER A 232 10.75 -7.21 10.28
N ASP A 233 10.36 -8.47 10.47
CA ASP A 233 11.28 -9.59 10.44
C ASP A 233 11.66 -9.90 8.98
N ASP A 234 12.95 -9.89 8.66
CA ASP A 234 13.46 -10.20 7.33
C ASP A 234 13.36 -11.70 7.02
N GLU A 235 13.24 -12.57 8.03
CA GLU A 235 13.15 -14.03 7.90
C GLU A 235 11.72 -14.54 7.78
N LEU A 236 10.74 -13.77 8.26
CA LEU A 236 9.32 -14.15 8.25
C LEU A 236 8.52 -13.08 7.51
N THR A 237 8.17 -13.37 6.25
CA THR A 237 7.65 -12.36 5.32
C THR A 237 6.21 -12.57 4.90
N GLU A 238 5.58 -13.69 5.27
CA GLU A 238 4.20 -13.99 4.89
C GLU A 238 3.29 -14.07 6.10
N ALA A 239 2.04 -13.68 6.00
CA ALA A 239 1.08 -13.84 7.08
C ALA A 239 -0.33 -13.96 6.53
N CYS A 240 -1.29 -14.34 7.37
CA CYS A 240 -2.70 -14.31 7.01
C CYS A 240 -3.56 -13.63 8.07
N ILE A 241 -4.60 -12.96 7.60
CA ILE A 241 -5.71 -12.43 8.40
C ILE A 241 -6.97 -13.16 7.96
N ASN A 242 -7.72 -13.70 8.92
CA ASN A 242 -9.01 -14.35 8.70
C ASN A 242 -10.03 -13.83 9.73
N TRP A 243 -11.30 -14.13 9.51
CA TRP A 243 -12.40 -13.91 10.42
C TRP A 243 -13.00 -15.24 10.85
N ASP A 244 -13.03 -15.48 12.15
CA ASP A 244 -13.67 -16.64 12.74
C ASP A 244 -15.13 -16.31 13.06
N GLU A 245 -16.05 -16.85 12.26
CA GLU A 245 -17.49 -16.58 12.33
C GLU A 245 -18.14 -17.06 13.62
N GLY A 246 -17.62 -18.11 14.26
CA GLY A 246 -18.19 -18.64 15.50
C GLY A 246 -18.08 -17.62 16.65
N PRO A 247 -16.87 -17.27 17.10
CA PRO A 247 -16.62 -16.27 18.12
C PRO A 247 -16.63 -14.81 17.59
N LYS A 248 -16.89 -14.59 16.29
CA LYS A 248 -16.95 -13.26 15.64
C LYS A 248 -15.71 -12.41 15.93
N LYS A 249 -14.54 -12.94 15.63
CA LYS A 249 -13.25 -12.28 15.91
C LYS A 249 -12.26 -12.44 14.77
N ILE A 250 -11.29 -11.53 14.75
CA ILE A 250 -10.13 -11.64 13.86
C ILE A 250 -9.25 -12.82 14.32
N VAL A 251 -8.75 -13.56 13.34
CA VAL A 251 -7.67 -14.54 13.48
C VAL A 251 -6.45 -14.04 12.73
N TRP A 252 -5.31 -14.01 13.42
CA TRP A 252 -4.03 -13.59 12.88
C TRP A 252 -3.08 -14.78 12.88
N GLY A 253 -2.56 -15.13 11.70
CA GLY A 253 -1.62 -16.23 11.53
C GLY A 253 -0.22 -15.95 12.10
N GLY A 254 0.13 -14.68 12.34
CA GLY A 254 1.53 -14.31 12.58
C GLY A 254 2.32 -14.25 11.28
N TRP A 255 3.53 -13.70 11.37
CA TRP A 255 4.50 -13.81 10.29
C TRP A 255 5.03 -15.25 10.24
N GLN A 256 5.03 -15.82 9.05
CA GLN A 256 5.29 -17.20 8.69
C GLN A 256 6.02 -17.19 7.35
N ALA A 257 6.88 -18.18 7.12
CA ALA A 257 7.62 -18.39 5.87
C ALA A 257 8.63 -17.29 5.45
N PRO A 258 9.83 -17.69 4.99
CA PRO A 258 10.80 -16.78 4.41
C PRO A 258 10.35 -16.24 3.05
N LYS A 259 11.02 -15.18 2.58
CA LYS A 259 10.81 -14.63 1.24
C LYS A 259 10.89 -15.76 0.21
N PRO A 260 9.98 -15.82 -0.78
CA PRO A 260 10.09 -16.76 -1.89
C PRO A 260 11.48 -16.68 -2.52
N LYS A 261 12.16 -17.82 -2.64
CA LYS A 261 13.46 -17.89 -3.34
C LYS A 261 13.27 -17.40 -4.77
N ALA A 262 14.28 -16.70 -5.31
CA ALA A 262 14.29 -16.33 -6.71
C ALA A 262 14.07 -17.59 -7.56
N ALA A 263 12.93 -17.69 -8.23
CA ALA A 263 12.73 -18.76 -9.19
C ALA A 263 13.68 -18.47 -10.35
N GLY A 264 14.68 -19.34 -10.56
CA GLY A 264 15.79 -19.15 -11.51
C GLY A 264 15.38 -19.06 -12.99
N GLU A 265 14.08 -19.00 -13.27
CA GLU A 265 13.53 -18.71 -14.59
C GLU A 265 13.41 -17.18 -14.75
N GLY A 266 13.63 -16.63 -15.93
CA GLY A 266 13.45 -15.19 -16.21
C GLY A 266 11.98 -14.78 -16.39
N LEU A 267 11.73 -13.49 -16.66
CA LEU A 267 10.40 -12.94 -16.98
C LEU A 267 9.71 -13.63 -18.16
N GLY A 268 10.47 -14.30 -19.03
CA GLY A 268 9.97 -15.01 -20.21
C GLY A 268 8.93 -16.11 -19.92
N CYS A 269 8.92 -16.72 -18.74
CA CYS A 269 7.87 -17.70 -18.39
C CYS A 269 6.55 -17.06 -17.96
N LEU A 270 6.57 -15.80 -17.51
CA LEU A 270 5.35 -15.04 -17.21
C LEU A 270 4.70 -14.48 -18.47
N PHE A 271 5.51 -14.18 -19.49
CA PHE A 271 5.07 -13.51 -20.71
C PHE A 271 5.74 -14.18 -21.91
N PRO A 272 5.08 -15.16 -22.55
CA PRO A 272 5.54 -15.75 -23.81
C PRO A 272 5.73 -14.62 -24.84
N GLY A 273 6.99 -14.33 -25.20
CA GLY A 273 7.35 -13.22 -26.09
C GLY A 273 8.07 -12.04 -25.42
N TRP A 274 8.31 -12.07 -24.10
CA TRP A 274 9.15 -11.09 -23.41
C TRP A 274 10.57 -11.12 -23.98
N LYS A 275 10.97 -10.02 -24.63
CA LYS A 275 12.36 -9.83 -25.07
C LYS A 275 13.11 -9.14 -23.92
N GLU A 276 14.17 -9.78 -23.42
CA GLU A 276 15.04 -9.21 -22.37
C GLU A 276 15.59 -7.82 -22.73
N SER A 277 15.62 -7.47 -24.02
CA SER A 277 16.04 -6.15 -24.53
C SER A 277 15.19 -4.96 -24.04
N VAL A 278 13.95 -5.17 -23.58
CA VAL A 278 13.06 -4.09 -23.10
C VAL A 278 13.52 -3.52 -21.76
N CYS A 279 14.21 -4.32 -20.93
CA CYS A 279 14.77 -3.85 -19.66
C CYS A 279 15.92 -2.85 -19.85
N THR A 280 16.69 -2.96 -20.94
CA THR A 280 17.87 -2.11 -21.18
C THR A 280 17.49 -0.71 -21.69
N GLU A 281 16.48 -0.60 -22.56
CA GLU A 281 16.03 0.68 -23.13
C GLU A 281 15.38 1.62 -22.08
N ILE A 282 14.64 1.08 -21.10
CA ILE A 282 13.99 1.89 -20.06
C ILE A 282 15.01 2.46 -19.06
N VAL A 283 16.08 1.71 -18.77
CA VAL A 283 17.19 2.16 -17.93
C VAL A 283 18.01 3.26 -18.63
N GLU A 284 18.22 3.16 -19.95
CA GLU A 284 18.87 4.23 -20.74
C GLU A 284 18.02 5.51 -20.85
N CYS A 285 16.69 5.39 -20.90
CA CYS A 285 15.80 6.56 -20.99
C CYS A 285 15.73 7.34 -19.67
N THR A 286 15.95 6.67 -18.54
CA THR A 286 16.02 7.29 -17.20
C THR A 286 17.40 7.87 -16.89
N SER A 287 18.48 7.26 -17.36
CA SER A 287 19.84 7.81 -17.20
C SER A 287 20.10 9.03 -18.09
N ASN A 288 19.58 9.06 -19.33
CA ASN A 288 19.73 10.21 -20.23
C ASN A 288 18.93 11.46 -19.81
N LYS A 289 17.85 11.31 -19.02
CA LYS A 289 17.17 12.46 -18.40
C LYS A 289 17.99 13.08 -17.26
N LYS A 290 18.80 12.29 -16.55
CA LYS A 290 19.65 12.77 -15.46
C LYS A 290 20.77 13.69 -15.98
N ARG A 291 21.31 13.40 -17.18
CA ARG A 291 22.31 14.24 -17.87
C ARG A 291 21.78 15.54 -18.47
N ARG A 292 20.47 15.75 -18.54
CA ARG A 292 19.87 16.99 -19.06
C ARG A 292 19.47 17.98 -17.96
N LEU A 293 19.71 17.64 -16.70
CA LEU A 293 19.38 18.45 -15.52
C LEU A 293 20.63 18.81 -14.68
N GLU A 294 21.82 18.49 -15.19
CA GLU A 294 23.13 18.99 -14.76
C GLU A 294 23.66 19.93 -15.84
#